data_AF-A0A7U9DPC4-F1
#
_entry.id   AF-A0A7U9DPC4-F1
#
_cell.length_a   1.000
_cell.length_b   1.000
_cell.length_c   1.000
_cell.angle_alpha   90.00
_cell.angle_beta   90.00
_cell.angle_gamma   90.00
#
_symmetry.space_group_name_H-M   'P 1'
#
loop_
_entity.id
_entity.type
_entity.pdbx_description
1 polymer ?
#
loop_
_entity_poly.entity_id
_entity_poly.type
_entity_poly.pdbx_seq_one_letter_code
_entity_poly.pdbx_strand_id
1 'polypeptide(L)'
;MRRSVPGLVLACVAAAAVLTGCSMEDATCGGGEYPVLSVGGTGSACVPNGEDPPEGYTRYPEGKVPEHVGDKWDTYWQTHTVDEQGKVVEVPEGG
;
A
#
# COMPACT_ATOMS: atom_id res chain seq x y z
N MET A 1 53.64 31.04 -33.98
CA MET A 1 52.17 31.03 -34.18
C MET A 1 51.67 29.60 -33.95
N ARG A 2 50.68 29.44 -33.07
CA ARG A 2 50.20 28.19 -32.47
C ARG A 2 49.49 27.29 -33.49
N ARG A 3 49.86 26.00 -33.59
CA ARG A 3 49.01 24.95 -34.19
C ARG A 3 48.38 24.17 -33.04
N SER A 4 47.09 24.39 -32.85
CA SER A 4 46.29 23.85 -31.76
C SER A 4 46.07 22.35 -31.93
N VAL A 5 46.36 21.57 -30.88
CA VAL A 5 45.75 20.27 -30.59
C VAL A 5 45.08 20.46 -29.23
N PRO A 6 43.76 20.28 -29.12
CA PRO A 6 43.18 19.02 -28.63
C PRO A 6 41.85 18.71 -29.34
N GLY A 7 41.25 17.53 -29.33
CA GLY A 7 41.33 16.40 -28.43
C GLY A 7 39.90 15.97 -28.10
N LEU A 8 39.71 14.66 -27.98
CA LEU A 8 38.63 13.99 -27.27
C LEU A 8 37.22 14.01 -27.90
N VAL A 9 36.93 12.92 -28.62
CA VAL A 9 35.57 12.40 -28.83
C VAL A 9 34.99 12.00 -27.46
N LEU A 10 33.98 12.70 -26.96
CA LEU A 10 33.07 12.15 -25.94
C LEU A 10 31.64 12.30 -26.44
N ALA A 11 31.09 11.20 -26.92
CA ALA A 11 29.67 11.04 -27.18
C ALA A 11 28.94 10.97 -25.82
N CYS A 12 28.31 12.06 -25.40
CA CYS A 12 27.36 12.04 -24.30
C CYS A 12 26.02 11.51 -24.84
N VAL A 13 25.90 10.18 -24.97
CA VAL A 13 24.62 9.52 -25.25
C VAL A 13 23.74 9.70 -24.02
N ALA A 14 22.54 10.25 -24.24
CA ALA A 14 21.57 10.59 -23.22
C ALA A 14 21.25 9.42 -22.28
N ALA A 15 21.61 9.55 -21.01
CA ALA A 15 21.08 8.70 -19.94
C ALA A 15 19.71 9.25 -19.51
N ALA A 16 18.67 9.00 -20.31
CA ALA A 16 17.30 9.49 -20.03
C ALA A 16 16.23 8.39 -20.04
N ALA A 17 16.59 7.14 -19.75
CA ALA A 17 15.66 6.01 -19.92
C ALA A 17 15.71 4.95 -18.80
N VAL A 18 15.72 5.36 -17.51
CA VAL A 18 15.56 4.40 -16.39
C VAL A 18 14.50 4.78 -15.36
N LEU A 19 13.65 5.78 -15.65
CA LEU A 19 12.38 5.91 -14.92
C LEU A 19 11.29 5.08 -15.61
N THR A 20 11.56 3.80 -15.89
CA THR A 20 10.47 2.84 -15.99
C THR A 20 9.92 2.72 -14.58
N GLY A 21 8.94 3.56 -14.25
CA GLY A 21 8.23 3.46 -12.99
C GLY A 21 7.66 2.06 -12.89
N CYS A 22 8.29 1.22 -12.07
CA CYS A 22 7.65 0.04 -11.52
C CYS A 22 6.28 0.50 -10.99
N SER A 23 5.19 -0.21 -11.27
CA SER A 23 3.86 0.17 -10.76
C SER A 23 3.99 0.48 -9.26
N MET A 24 3.82 1.74 -8.88
CA MET A 24 4.08 2.24 -7.52
C MET A 24 2.80 2.07 -6.70
N GLU A 25 2.22 0.90 -6.70
CA GLU A 25 1.11 0.59 -5.81
C GLU A 25 1.72 0.01 -4.54
N ASP A 26 1.68 0.79 -3.46
CA ASP A 26 2.15 0.34 -2.15
C ASP A 26 1.20 -0.75 -1.64
N ALA A 27 1.73 -1.92 -1.29
CA ALA A 27 0.95 -2.98 -0.65
C ALA A 27 0.44 -2.50 0.71
N THR A 28 -0.77 -2.92 1.11
CA THR A 28 -1.34 -2.54 2.42
C THR A 28 -0.50 -3.07 3.59
N CYS A 29 0.07 -4.26 3.45
CA CYS A 29 0.98 -4.87 4.42
C CYS A 29 2.20 -5.46 3.72
N GLY A 30 3.27 -5.71 4.50
CA GLY A 30 4.45 -6.39 3.99
C GLY A 30 4.13 -7.84 3.58
N GLY A 31 4.94 -8.43 2.69
CA GLY A 31 4.68 -9.78 2.15
C GLY A 31 4.70 -10.94 3.18
N GLY A 32 5.11 -10.68 4.42
CA GLY A 32 5.07 -11.64 5.53
C GLY A 32 3.87 -11.46 6.46
N GLU A 33 2.98 -10.52 6.15
CA GLU A 33 1.87 -10.09 6.99
C GLU A 33 0.56 -10.10 6.20
N TYR A 34 -0.55 -10.05 6.92
CA TYR A 34 -1.88 -9.85 6.36
C TYR A 34 -2.59 -8.71 7.08
N PRO A 35 -3.46 -7.96 6.39
CA PRO A 35 -4.17 -6.85 7.01
C PRO A 35 -5.34 -7.35 7.87
N VAL A 36 -5.58 -6.66 8.98
CA VAL A 36 -6.74 -6.83 9.86
C VAL A 36 -7.49 -5.52 10.03
N LEU A 37 -8.76 -5.60 10.40
CA LEU A 37 -9.69 -4.49 10.57
C LEU A 37 -10.03 -4.33 12.05
N SER A 38 -10.03 -3.11 12.56
CA SER A 38 -10.53 -2.79 13.90
C SER A 38 -12.02 -3.06 13.97
N VAL A 39 -12.47 -3.73 15.03
CA VAL A 39 -13.90 -3.96 15.26
C VAL A 39 -14.55 -2.66 15.73
N GLY A 40 -15.58 -2.19 15.04
CA GLY A 40 -16.31 -0.97 15.38
C GLY A 40 -15.61 0.34 14.98
N GLY A 41 -14.47 0.29 14.29
CA GLY A 41 -13.75 1.45 13.79
C GLY A 41 -13.11 1.23 12.40
N THR A 42 -12.62 2.30 11.79
CA THR A 42 -12.01 2.28 10.44
C THR A 42 -10.53 1.91 10.44
N GLY A 43 -9.93 1.76 11.63
CA GLY A 43 -8.51 1.45 11.78
C GLY A 43 -8.14 0.07 11.24
N SER A 44 -6.89 -0.07 10.80
CA SER A 44 -6.32 -1.33 10.31
C SER A 44 -4.94 -1.58 10.92
N ALA A 45 -4.48 -2.83 10.87
CA ALA A 45 -3.13 -3.22 11.28
C ALA A 45 -2.62 -4.37 10.41
N CYS A 46 -1.31 -4.63 10.45
CA CYS A 46 -0.69 -5.78 9.81
C CYS A 46 -0.31 -6.81 10.87
N VAL A 47 -0.65 -8.08 10.61
CA VAL A 47 -0.39 -9.21 11.51
C VAL A 47 0.47 -10.24 10.77
N PRO A 48 1.51 -10.82 11.40
CA PRO A 48 2.31 -11.85 10.77
C PRO A 48 1.47 -13.04 10.29
N ASN A 49 1.81 -13.58 9.13
CA ASN A 49 1.13 -14.75 8.59
C ASN A 49 1.20 -15.95 9.56
N GLY A 50 0.04 -16.54 9.83
CA GLY A 50 -0.10 -17.69 10.74
C GLY A 50 -0.39 -17.32 12.20
N GLU A 51 -0.37 -16.03 12.55
CA GLU A 51 -0.81 -15.55 13.85
C GLU A 51 -2.29 -15.14 13.82
N ASP A 52 -2.95 -15.19 14.98
CA ASP A 52 -4.31 -14.70 15.14
C ASP A 52 -4.34 -13.18 15.27
N PRO A 53 -5.43 -12.50 14.84
CA PRO A 53 -5.59 -11.07 15.05
C PRO A 53 -5.50 -10.70 16.54
N PRO A 54 -4.89 -9.55 16.88
CA PRO A 54 -4.88 -9.06 18.26
C PRO A 54 -6.31 -8.71 18.73
N GLU A 55 -6.48 -8.60 20.05
CA GLU A 55 -7.76 -8.19 20.64
C GLU A 55 -8.24 -6.85 20.06
N GLY A 56 -9.54 -6.78 19.75
CA GLY A 56 -10.16 -5.61 19.11
C GLY A 56 -10.01 -5.57 17.58
N TYR A 57 -9.33 -6.54 16.97
CA TYR A 57 -9.21 -6.67 15.52
C TYR A 57 -9.84 -7.97 15.01
N THR A 58 -10.22 -7.95 13.73
CA THR A 58 -10.76 -9.12 13.03
C THR A 58 -10.19 -9.21 11.62
N ARG A 59 -10.31 -10.40 11.01
CA ARG A 59 -10.01 -10.58 9.59
C ARG A 59 -11.07 -9.86 8.75
N TYR A 60 -10.63 -9.27 7.64
CA TYR A 60 -11.56 -8.77 6.64
C TYR A 60 -12.47 -9.88 6.11
N PRO A 61 -13.73 -9.58 5.78
CA PRO A 61 -14.61 -10.52 5.08
C PRO A 61 -13.96 -11.02 3.78
N GLU A 62 -14.24 -12.27 3.41
CA GLU A 62 -13.71 -12.88 2.19
C GLU A 62 -14.03 -12.04 0.95
N GLY A 63 -13.02 -11.81 0.10
CA GLY A 63 -13.14 -10.97 -1.09
C GLY A 63 -13.24 -9.47 -0.82
N LYS A 64 -13.08 -9.04 0.44
CA LYS A 64 -13.09 -7.62 0.86
C LYS A 64 -11.80 -7.17 1.56
N VAL A 65 -10.69 -7.82 1.22
CA VAL A 65 -9.37 -7.57 1.80
C VAL A 65 -8.67 -6.48 0.97
N PRO A 66 -8.13 -5.42 1.59
CA PRO A 66 -7.25 -4.48 0.89
C PRO A 66 -5.92 -5.14 0.55
N GLU A 67 -5.51 -5.02 -0.70
CA GLU A 67 -4.23 -5.53 -1.22
C GLU A 67 -3.21 -4.39 -1.38
N HIS A 68 -3.67 -3.22 -1.85
CA HIS A 68 -2.86 -2.03 -2.05
C HIS A 68 -3.50 -0.80 -1.42
N VAL A 69 -2.66 0.14 -0.97
CA VAL A 69 -3.08 1.45 -0.50
C VAL A 69 -3.82 2.18 -1.62
N GLY A 70 -5.00 2.72 -1.31
CA GLY A 70 -5.88 3.39 -2.25
C GLY A 70 -6.68 2.45 -3.16
N ASP A 71 -6.59 1.13 -2.98
CA ASP A 71 -7.46 0.21 -3.71
C ASP A 71 -8.93 0.35 -3.28
N LYS A 72 -9.79 -0.41 -3.97
CA LYS A 72 -11.23 -0.41 -3.71
C LYS A 72 -11.56 -0.69 -2.24
N TRP A 73 -10.89 -1.66 -1.63
CA TRP A 73 -11.19 -2.10 -0.28
C TRP A 73 -10.54 -1.17 0.75
N ASP A 74 -9.32 -0.71 0.52
CA ASP A 74 -8.68 0.32 1.34
C ASP A 74 -9.58 1.55 1.44
N THR A 75 -10.11 2.02 0.30
CA THR A 75 -11.03 3.16 0.25
C THR A 75 -12.37 2.86 0.91
N TYR A 76 -12.95 1.67 0.69
CA TYR A 76 -14.25 1.29 1.26
C TYR A 76 -14.24 1.29 2.79
N TRP A 77 -13.16 0.78 3.38
CA TRP A 77 -13.01 0.67 4.84
C TRP A 77 -12.68 2.00 5.52
N GLN A 78 -12.39 3.08 4.77
CA GLN A 78 -12.27 4.44 5.34
C GLN A 78 -13.58 4.94 5.98
N THR A 79 -14.74 4.37 5.61
CA THR A 79 -16.05 4.77 6.15
C THR A 79 -16.86 3.59 6.68
N HIS A 80 -16.32 2.38 6.62
CA HIS A 80 -17.01 1.16 7.04
C HIS A 80 -16.18 0.39 8.06
N THR A 81 -16.84 -0.47 8.81
CA THR A 81 -16.21 -1.40 9.74
C THR A 81 -17.03 -2.68 9.88
N VAL A 82 -16.52 -3.64 10.65
CA VAL A 82 -17.27 -4.79 11.15
C VAL A 82 -17.62 -4.54 12.61
N ASP A 83 -18.90 -4.64 12.97
CA ASP A 83 -19.37 -4.51 14.36
C ASP A 83 -19.10 -5.77 15.19
N GLU A 84 -19.40 -5.72 16.49
CA GLU A 84 -19.24 -6.86 17.42
C GLU A 84 -20.06 -8.10 17.02
N GLN A 85 -21.05 -7.96 16.13
CA GLN A 85 -21.90 -9.04 15.63
C GLN A 85 -21.38 -9.60 14.30
N GLY A 86 -20.26 -9.09 13.78
CA GLY A 86 -19.70 -9.50 12.50
C GLY A 86 -20.40 -8.86 11.29
N LYS A 87 -21.22 -7.82 11.48
CA LYS A 87 -21.90 -7.13 10.39
C LYS A 87 -21.09 -5.95 9.89
N VAL A 88 -21.10 -5.75 8.58
CA VAL A 88 -20.50 -4.56 7.98
C VAL A 88 -21.43 -3.37 8.16
N VAL A 89 -20.93 -2.30 8.77
CA VAL A 89 -21.68 -1.07 9.08
C VAL A 89 -20.87 0.16 8.67
N GLU A 90 -21.54 1.28 8.43
CA GLU A 90 -20.88 2.57 8.26
C GLU A 90 -20.47 3.15 9.62
N VAL A 91 -19.29 3.77 9.68
CA VAL A 91 -18.80 4.47 10.87
C VAL A 91 -19.26 5.94 10.77
N PRO A 92 -19.96 6.49 11.77
CA PRO A 92 -20.32 7.91 11.78
C PRO A 92 -19.05 8.76 11.74
N GLU A 93 -19.03 9.84 10.95
CA GLU A 93 -17.86 10.72 10.84
C GLU A 93 -17.39 11.19 12.24
N GLY A 94 -16.17 10.80 12.63
CA GLY A 94 -15.55 11.16 13.92
C GLY A 94 -15.06 10.02 14.82
N GLY A 95 -14.94 8.78 14.30
CA GLY A 95 -14.35 7.63 15.00
C GLY A 95 -12.84 7.62 15.04
#